data_AF-A0A957H9Z1-F1
#
_entry.id   AF-A0A957H9Z1-F1
#
_cell.length_a   1.000
_cell.length_b   1.000
_cell.length_c   1.000
_cell.angle_alpha   90.00
_cell.angle_beta   90.00
_cell.angle_gamma   90.00
#
_symmetry.space_group_name_H-M   'P 1'
#
loop_
_entity.id
_entity.type
_entity.pdbx_description
1 polymer ?
#
loop_
_entity_poly.entity_id
_entity_poly.type
_entity_poly.pdbx_seq_one_letter_code
_entity_poly.pdbx_strand_id
1 'polypeptide(L)'
;MSLLERSLPELVKGLCNGSVDLLGYLAELEAHFVAREPAVLAFVPEPGRWERVRAEAAALLAEYPEPEMRPVLFGLPIGVKDIF
;
A
#
# COMPACT_ATOMS: atom_id res chain seq x y z
N MET A 1 -1.29 13.47 -11.76
CA MET A 1 -0.28 13.35 -10.69
C MET A 1 -0.29 11.92 -10.21
N SER A 2 0.87 11.30 -10.13
CA SER A 2 1.02 9.94 -9.61
C SER A 2 0.56 9.90 -8.14
N LEU A 3 -0.09 8.81 -7.70
CA LEU A 3 -0.45 8.67 -6.29
C LEU A 3 0.81 8.56 -5.40
N LEU A 4 1.92 8.10 -5.98
CA LEU A 4 3.21 7.92 -5.32
C LEU A 4 3.93 9.24 -5.00
N GLU A 5 3.53 10.36 -5.62
CA GLU A 5 4.15 11.67 -5.41
C GLU A 5 3.47 12.47 -4.29
N ARG A 6 2.38 11.96 -3.70
CA ARG A 6 1.65 12.63 -2.62
C ARG A 6 2.43 12.60 -1.32
N SER A 7 2.23 13.61 -0.48
CA SER A 7 2.72 13.56 0.89
C SER A 7 1.99 12.46 1.67
N LEU A 8 2.66 11.90 2.69
CA LEU A 8 2.08 10.85 3.52
C LEU A 8 0.72 11.24 4.14
N PRO A 9 0.53 12.45 4.71
CA PRO A 9 -0.76 12.85 5.26
C PRO A 9 -1.88 12.92 4.21
N GLU A 10 -1.57 13.37 2.99
CA GLU A 10 -2.56 13.46 1.90
C GLU A 10 -2.96 12.08 1.40
N LEU A 11 -2.00 11.16 1.27
CA LEU A 11 -2.26 9.78 0.88
C LEU A 11 -3.14 9.08 1.92
N VAL A 12 -2.74 9.13 3.20
CA VAL A 12 -3.48 8.50 4.30
C VAL A 12 -4.90 9.07 4.38
N LYS A 13 -5.05 10.40 4.33
CA LYS A 13 -6.38 11.03 4.31
C LYS A 13 -7.23 10.51 3.15
N GLY A 14 -6.64 10.36 1.98
CA GLY A 14 -7.30 9.84 0.79
C GLY A 14 -7.73 8.38 0.90
N LEU A 15 -6.90 7.53 1.52
CA LEU A 15 -7.21 6.13 1.78
C LEU A 15 -8.31 5.99 2.85
N CYS A 16 -8.22 6.76 3.93
CA CYS A 16 -9.23 6.78 4.99
C CYS A 16 -10.60 7.25 4.47
N ASN A 17 -10.66 8.32 3.66
CA ASN A 17 -11.95 8.83 3.16
C ASN A 17 -12.43 8.17 1.86
N GLY A 18 -11.67 7.21 1.31
CA GLY A 18 -12.01 6.49 0.08
C GLY A 18 -11.84 7.28 -1.23
N SER A 19 -11.30 8.50 -1.20
CA SER A 19 -10.97 9.27 -2.42
C SER A 19 -9.75 8.73 -3.17
N VAL A 20 -8.95 7.88 -2.50
CA VAL A 20 -7.90 7.06 -3.13
C VAL A 20 -8.37 5.60 -3.09
N ASP A 21 -8.48 4.98 -4.26
CA ASP A 21 -8.73 3.55 -4.36
C ASP A 21 -7.49 2.77 -3.92
N LEU A 22 -7.62 1.97 -2.86
CA LEU A 22 -6.51 1.22 -2.27
C LEU A 22 -5.94 0.19 -3.26
N LEU A 23 -6.79 -0.53 -4.00
CA LEU A 23 -6.32 -1.56 -4.92
C LEU A 23 -5.64 -0.95 -6.15
N GLY A 24 -6.17 0.14 -6.68
CA GLY A 24 -5.52 0.93 -7.73
C GLY A 24 -4.18 1.51 -7.28
N TYR A 25 -4.09 2.03 -6.05
CA TYR A 25 -2.85 2.51 -5.47
C TYR A 25 -1.79 1.40 -5.35
N LEU A 26 -2.19 0.22 -4.87
CA LEU A 26 -1.28 -0.93 -4.76
C LEU A 26 -0.78 -1.42 -6.13
N ALA A 27 -1.60 -1.37 -7.17
CA ALA A 27 -1.17 -1.70 -8.53
C ALA A 27 -0.13 -0.70 -9.06
N GLU A 28 -0.29 0.60 -8.79
CA GLU A 28 0.72 1.62 -9.12
C GLU A 28 2.03 1.39 -8.36
N LEU A 29 1.94 1.04 -7.07
CA LEU A 29 3.09 0.75 -6.23
C LEU A 29 3.82 -0.53 -6.66
N GLU A 30 3.10 -1.58 -7.07
CA GLU A 30 3.67 -2.81 -7.62
C GLU A 30 4.46 -2.54 -8.90
N ALA A 31 3.89 -1.76 -9.84
CA ALA A 31 4.58 -1.37 -11.05
C ALA A 31 5.86 -0.58 -10.74
N HIS A 32 5.79 0.35 -9.77
CA HIS A 32 6.97 1.10 -9.33
C HIS A 32 8.03 0.21 -8.69
N PHE A 33 7.63 -0.72 -7.83
CA PHE A 33 8.52 -1.68 -7.18
C PHE A 33 9.23 -2.56 -8.21
N VAL A 34 8.49 -3.17 -9.14
CA VAL A 34 9.07 -4.04 -10.19
C VAL A 34 10.09 -3.27 -11.05
N ALA A 35 9.81 -2.00 -11.35
CA ALA A 35 10.71 -1.16 -12.15
C ALA A 35 11.98 -0.73 -11.41
N ARG A 36 11.97 -0.63 -10.08
CA ARG A 36 13.07 -0.05 -9.29
C ARG A 36 13.86 -1.07 -8.50
N GLU A 37 13.20 -2.04 -7.90
CA GLU A 37 13.81 -2.98 -6.97
C GLU A 37 15.03 -3.73 -7.55
N PRO A 38 15.05 -4.19 -8.82
CA PRO A 38 16.21 -4.89 -9.37
C PRO A 38 17.52 -4.08 -9.34
N ALA A 39 17.45 -2.75 -9.29
CA ALA A 39 18.61 -1.87 -9.21
C ALA A 39 18.91 -1.38 -7.79
N VAL A 40 17.89 -1.27 -6.94
CA VAL A 40 18.04 -0.77 -5.55
C VAL A 40 18.45 -1.88 -4.59
N LEU A 41 17.91 -3.10 -4.77
CA LEU A 41 18.18 -4.28 -3.94
C LEU A 41 17.89 -4.03 -2.46
N ALA A 42 16.77 -3.38 -2.13
CA ALA A 42 16.39 -3.01 -0.78
C ALA A 42 15.59 -4.09 -0.04
N PHE A 43 14.87 -4.96 -0.77
CA PHE A 43 13.96 -5.95 -0.19
C PHE A 43 14.55 -7.36 -0.24
N VAL A 44 14.34 -8.10 0.85
CA VAL A 44 14.58 -9.55 0.87
C VAL A 44 13.59 -10.23 -0.11
N PRO A 45 14.01 -11.23 -0.89
CA PRO A 45 13.11 -11.96 -1.78
C PRO A 45 11.95 -12.62 -1.03
N GLU A 46 10.74 -12.41 -1.53
CA GLU A 46 9.51 -12.98 -0.98
C GLU A 46 8.61 -13.45 -2.14
N PRO A 47 8.53 -14.76 -2.39
CA PRO A 47 7.60 -15.29 -3.38
C PRO A 47 6.16 -14.93 -3.03
N GLY A 48 5.40 -14.43 -3.99
CA GLY A 48 3.97 -14.14 -3.80
C GLY A 48 3.66 -12.87 -3.00
N ARG A 49 4.63 -11.96 -2.82
CA ARG A 49 4.45 -10.72 -2.03
C ARG A 49 3.19 -9.94 -2.42
N TRP A 50 2.99 -9.72 -3.71
CA TRP A 50 1.92 -8.85 -4.18
C TRP A 50 0.55 -9.53 -4.13
N GLU A 51 0.49 -10.85 -4.30
CA GLU A 51 -0.69 -11.65 -4.04
C GLU A 51 -1.11 -11.55 -2.57
N ARG A 52 -0.15 -11.70 -1.65
CA ARG A 52 -0.39 -11.53 -0.21
C ARG A 52 -0.88 -10.11 0.11
N VAL A 53 -0.18 -9.08 -0.36
CA VAL A 53 -0.54 -7.67 -0.10
C VAL A 53 -1.93 -7.33 -0.63
N ARG A 54 -2.30 -7.80 -1.83
CA ARG A 54 -3.66 -7.60 -2.38
C ARG A 54 -4.72 -8.33 -1.57
N ALA A 55 -4.44 -9.54 -1.10
CA ALA A 55 -5.35 -10.30 -0.25
C ALA A 55 -5.56 -9.61 1.12
N GLU A 56 -4.49 -9.10 1.73
CA GLU A 56 -4.57 -8.31 2.97
C GLU A 56 -5.37 -7.01 2.77
N ALA A 57 -5.15 -6.31 1.65
CA ALA A 57 -5.91 -5.11 1.33
C ALA A 57 -7.40 -5.39 1.12
N ALA A 58 -7.76 -6.50 0.46
CA ALA A 58 -9.15 -6.92 0.29
C ALA A 58 -9.80 -7.28 1.64
N ALA A 59 -9.09 -8.00 2.51
CA ALA A 59 -9.55 -8.30 3.86
C ALA A 59 -9.75 -7.02 4.69
N LEU A 60 -8.80 -6.08 4.60
CA LEU A 60 -8.86 -4.80 5.30
C LEU A 60 -10.07 -3.94 4.85
N LEU A 61 -10.37 -3.91 3.54
CA LEU A 61 -11.56 -3.25 3.00
C LEU A 61 -12.87 -3.90 3.48
N ALA A 62 -12.88 -5.23 3.62
CA ALA A 62 -14.02 -5.96 4.14
C ALA A 62 -14.23 -5.74 5.66
N GLU A 63 -13.14 -5.57 6.41
CA GLU A 63 -13.16 -5.27 7.85
C GLU A 63 -13.62 -3.83 8.14
N TYR A 64 -13.21 -2.86 7.32
CA TYR A 64 -13.58 -1.45 7.45
C TYR A 64 -14.29 -0.90 6.20
N PRO A 65 -15.53 -1.35 5.92
CA PRO A 65 -16.28 -0.91 4.76
C PRO A 65 -16.62 0.58 4.84
N GLU A 66 -16.99 1.06 6.04
CA GLU A 66 -17.37 2.45 6.29
C GLU A 66 -16.13 3.35 6.47
N PRO A 67 -15.93 4.38 5.63
CA PRO A 67 -14.78 5.27 5.70
C PRO A 67 -14.55 5.92 7.07
N GLU A 68 -15.62 6.25 7.79
CA GLU A 68 -15.58 6.91 9.10
C GLU A 68 -15.00 6.01 10.20
N MET A 69 -14.99 4.70 9.97
CA MET A 69 -14.50 3.68 10.92
C MET A 69 -13.05 3.28 10.65
N ARG A 70 -12.44 3.75 9.56
CA ARG A 70 -11.10 3.35 9.16
C ARG A 70 -10.03 3.92 10.11
N PRO A 71 -9.06 3.12 10.57
CA PRO A 71 -7.99 3.56 11.46
C PRO A 71 -7.05 4.59 10.80
N VAL A 72 -6.27 5.29 11.62
CA VAL A 72 -5.43 6.43 11.22
C VAL A 72 -4.34 6.13 10.19
N LEU A 73 -3.99 4.86 9.95
CA LEU A 73 -3.03 4.42 8.91
C LEU A 73 -3.67 3.43 7.93
N PHE A 74 -4.99 3.49 7.77
CA PHE A 74 -5.74 2.54 6.94
C PHE A 74 -5.16 2.43 5.53
N GLY A 75 -4.82 1.19 5.14
CA GLY A 75 -4.37 0.86 3.79
C GLY A 75 -2.97 1.37 3.43
N LEU A 76 -2.23 1.99 4.35
CA LEU A 76 -0.89 2.49 4.08
C LEU A 76 0.13 1.34 4.02
N PRO A 77 0.83 1.11 2.89
CA PRO A 77 1.91 0.13 2.82
C PRO A 77 3.13 0.60 3.61
N ILE A 78 3.73 -0.30 4.38
CA ILE A 78 4.93 -0.03 5.19
C ILE A 78 6.04 -1.03 4.85
N GLY A 79 7.27 -0.53 4.72
CA GLY A 79 8.47 -1.35 4.65
C GLY A 79 9.02 -1.58 6.05
N VAL A 80 9.33 -2.83 6.39
CA VAL A 80 9.92 -3.19 7.68
C VAL A 80 11.37 -3.62 7.46
N LYS A 81 12.28 -3.09 8.29
CA LYS A 81 13.70 -3.43 8.20
C LYS A 81 13.93 -4.81 8.79
N ASP A 82 14.67 -5.65 8.06
CA ASP A 82 15.10 -6.98 8.52
C ASP A 82 16.25 -6.85 9.52
N ILE A 83 15.89 -6.60 10.78
CA ILE A 83 16.80 -6.54 11.92
C ILE A 83 16.25 -7.44 13.02
N PHE A 84 17.08 -8.39 13.46
CA PHE A 84 16.82 -9.27 14.60
C PHE A 84 17.69 -8.87 15.78
#